data_AF-A0A847ABQ2-F1
#
_entry.id   AF-A0A847ABQ2-F1
#
_cell.length_a   1.000
_cell.length_b   1.000
_cell.length_c   1.000
_cell.angle_alpha   90.00
_cell.angle_beta   90.00
_cell.angle_gamma   90.00
#
_symmetry.space_group_name_H-M   'P 1'
#
loop_
_entity.id
_entity.type
_entity.pdbx_description
1 polymer ?
#
loop_
_entity_poly.entity_id
_entity_poly.type
_entity_poly.pdbx_seq_one_letter_code
_entity_poly.pdbx_strand_id
1 'polypeptide(L)'
;MLELNREGLKNPLPWERAGISLPRFDIERMFRETDESPEWVHFGAGNIFRAFPAMMQQKLLDEGHVKTGIIAVKTHNWRTVETMYAPFDNLSLSVIMERDGELDITVAASIRTTLAGDPEAGGDWTRLKEIFRAPTLKVVSFTITEKGYSLRGADGELLEAVRKDMRQGPGSP
;
A
#
# COMPACT_ATOMS: atom_id res chain seq x y z
N MET A 1 16.86 -20.30 7.43
CA MET A 1 15.43 -19.93 7.45
C MET A 1 15.28 -18.73 6.51
N LEU A 2 14.21 -18.65 5.71
CA LEU A 2 13.95 -17.47 4.88
C LEU A 2 13.39 -16.36 5.77
N GLU A 3 13.93 -15.15 5.65
CA GLU A 3 13.46 -13.98 6.41
C GLU A 3 12.94 -12.95 5.42
N LEU A 4 11.64 -12.65 5.49
CA LEU A 4 11.00 -11.68 4.61
C LEU A 4 11.31 -10.25 5.09
N ASN A 5 12.50 -9.78 4.76
CA ASN A 5 12.97 -8.41 4.95
C ASN A 5 14.04 -8.12 3.88
N ARG A 6 14.42 -6.86 3.70
CA ARG A 6 15.36 -6.46 2.64
C ARG A 6 16.74 -7.10 2.80
N GLU A 7 17.18 -7.34 4.03
CA GLU A 7 18.43 -8.07 4.29
C GLU A 7 18.35 -9.54 3.82
N GLY A 8 17.23 -10.21 4.11
CA GLY A 8 16.98 -11.59 3.71
C GLY A 8 16.84 -11.77 2.19
N LEU A 9 16.47 -10.72 1.46
CA LEU A 9 16.41 -10.73 -0.01
C LEU A 9 17.79 -10.58 -0.69
N LYS A 10 18.84 -10.12 0.03
CA LYS A 10 20.19 -9.96 -0.55
C LYS A 10 20.81 -11.26 -1.03
N ASN A 11 20.38 -12.39 -0.49
CA ASN A 11 20.80 -13.72 -0.93
C ASN A 11 19.64 -14.41 -1.67
N PRO A 12 19.63 -14.43 -3.02
CA PRO A 12 18.50 -14.96 -3.79
C PRO A 12 18.43 -16.49 -3.79
N LEU A 13 19.56 -17.19 -3.64
CA LEU A 13 19.65 -18.65 -3.82
C LEU A 13 18.65 -19.46 -2.96
N PRO A 14 18.44 -19.17 -1.67
CA PRO A 14 17.46 -19.89 -0.86
C PRO A 14 16.01 -19.67 -1.30
N TRP A 15 15.68 -18.49 -1.83
CA TRP A 15 14.34 -18.16 -2.32
C TRP A 15 14.05 -18.87 -3.65
N GLU A 16 15.01 -18.82 -4.58
CA GLU A 16 14.93 -19.53 -5.86
C GLU A 16 14.78 -21.04 -5.67
N ARG A 17 15.54 -21.64 -4.73
CA ARG A 17 15.39 -23.06 -4.36
C ARG A 17 14.03 -23.39 -3.76
N ALA A 18 13.37 -22.42 -3.13
CA ALA A 18 12.02 -22.57 -2.60
C ALA A 18 10.94 -22.31 -3.66
N GLY A 19 11.32 -22.01 -4.91
CA GLY A 19 10.37 -21.67 -5.99
C GLY A 19 9.71 -20.30 -5.80
N ILE A 20 10.31 -19.41 -5.02
CA ILE A 20 9.74 -18.08 -4.73
C ILE A 20 10.37 -17.04 -5.66
N SER A 21 9.53 -16.37 -6.45
CA SER A 21 9.94 -15.28 -7.33
C SER A 21 10.31 -14.03 -6.54
N LEU A 22 11.44 -13.41 -6.87
CA LEU A 22 11.91 -12.17 -6.27
C LEU A 22 11.70 -10.96 -7.19
N PRO A 23 11.61 -9.74 -6.63
CA PRO A 23 11.56 -8.50 -7.42
C PRO A 23 12.74 -8.38 -8.37
N ARG A 24 12.48 -7.88 -9.58
CA ARG A 24 13.47 -7.68 -10.66
C ARG A 24 13.96 -6.24 -10.78
N PHE A 25 13.68 -5.42 -9.77
CA PHE A 25 14.09 -4.02 -9.67
C PHE A 25 14.85 -3.75 -8.36
N ASP A 26 15.57 -2.63 -8.33
CA ASP A 26 16.24 -2.14 -7.11
C ASP A 26 15.21 -1.54 -6.15
N ILE A 27 14.91 -2.28 -5.07
CA ILE A 27 13.93 -1.89 -4.05
C ILE A 27 14.34 -0.59 -3.35
N GLU A 28 15.62 -0.41 -3.01
CA GLU A 28 16.11 0.79 -2.35
C GLU A 28 15.98 2.02 -3.24
N ARG A 29 16.27 1.85 -4.54
CA ARG A 29 16.04 2.90 -5.52
C ARG A 29 14.57 3.24 -5.65
N MET A 30 13.70 2.25 -5.81
CA MET A 30 12.25 2.47 -5.87
C MET A 30 11.76 3.20 -4.62
N PHE A 31 12.32 2.86 -3.46
CA PHE A 31 11.94 3.51 -2.21
C PHE A 31 12.27 5.01 -2.22
N ARG A 32 13.50 5.37 -2.58
CA ARG A 32 13.93 6.77 -2.72
C ARG A 32 13.10 7.53 -3.75
N GLU A 33 12.90 6.95 -4.93
CA GLU A 33 12.12 7.59 -6.01
C GLU A 33 10.66 7.85 -5.56
N THR A 34 10.07 6.95 -4.78
CA THR A 34 8.70 7.12 -4.24
C THR A 34 8.64 8.18 -3.15
N ASP A 35 9.67 8.29 -2.31
CA ASP A 35 9.73 9.32 -1.26
C ASP A 35 9.92 10.72 -1.85
N GLU A 36 10.76 10.84 -2.88
CA GLU A 36 11.05 12.11 -3.55
C GLU A 36 9.93 12.56 -4.49
N SER A 37 9.34 11.62 -5.25
CA SER A 37 8.37 11.91 -6.31
C SER A 37 7.17 10.95 -6.25
N PRO A 38 6.32 11.03 -5.20
CA PRO A 38 5.20 10.10 -5.05
C PRO A 38 4.23 10.22 -6.23
N GLU A 39 3.95 9.09 -6.91
CA GLU A 39 3.04 9.06 -8.05
C GLU A 39 1.70 8.38 -7.74
N TRP A 40 1.64 7.51 -6.74
CA TRP A 40 0.46 6.72 -6.42
C TRP A 40 0.25 6.55 -4.91
N VAL A 41 -0.91 7.00 -4.42
CA VAL A 41 -1.42 6.71 -3.07
C VAL A 41 -2.68 5.82 -3.13
N HIS A 42 -2.78 4.85 -2.23
CA HIS A 42 -3.91 3.92 -2.16
C HIS A 42 -4.53 3.87 -0.76
N PHE A 43 -5.83 4.13 -0.67
CA PHE A 43 -6.61 4.06 0.58
C PHE A 43 -7.32 2.72 0.73
N GLY A 44 -7.14 2.09 1.89
CA GLY A 44 -7.72 0.77 2.17
C GLY A 44 -6.74 -0.37 1.90
N ALA A 45 -5.56 -0.33 2.56
CA ALA A 45 -4.48 -1.33 2.40
C ALA A 45 -4.81 -2.73 2.97
N GLY A 46 -5.80 -3.40 2.37
CA GLY A 46 -6.28 -4.74 2.73
C GLY A 46 -5.78 -5.85 1.80
N ASN A 47 -6.42 -7.02 1.85
CA ASN A 47 -6.01 -8.18 1.05
C ASN A 47 -6.20 -7.98 -0.45
N ILE A 48 -7.33 -7.40 -0.88
CA ILE A 48 -7.57 -7.12 -2.32
C ILE A 48 -6.51 -6.18 -2.86
N PHE A 49 -6.17 -5.12 -2.12
CA PHE A 49 -5.08 -4.21 -2.46
C PHE A 49 -3.75 -4.94 -2.67
N ARG A 50 -3.36 -5.78 -1.71
CA ARG A 50 -2.08 -6.52 -1.77
C ARG A 50 -2.05 -7.56 -2.90
N ALA A 51 -3.15 -8.27 -3.11
CA ALA A 51 -3.23 -9.33 -4.11
C ALA A 51 -3.40 -8.80 -5.55
N PHE A 52 -3.90 -7.57 -5.74
CA PHE A 52 -4.22 -7.05 -7.07
C PHE A 52 -3.51 -5.73 -7.41
N PRO A 53 -3.89 -4.52 -6.92
CA PRO A 53 -3.17 -3.28 -7.23
C PRO A 53 -1.67 -3.32 -6.94
N ALA A 54 -1.25 -3.85 -5.78
CA ALA A 54 0.16 -3.94 -5.44
C ALA A 54 0.90 -4.90 -6.39
N MET A 55 0.29 -6.03 -6.77
CA MET A 55 0.88 -6.95 -7.76
C MET A 55 0.92 -6.36 -9.17
N MET A 56 -0.06 -5.53 -9.55
CA MET A 56 0.00 -4.81 -10.82
C MET A 56 1.19 -3.84 -10.83
N GLN A 57 1.40 -3.06 -9.76
CA GLN A 57 2.55 -2.17 -9.66
C GLN A 57 3.87 -2.94 -9.60
N GLN A 58 3.89 -4.09 -8.91
CA GLN A 58 5.05 -4.99 -8.86
C GLN A 58 5.46 -5.39 -10.28
N LYS A 59 4.51 -5.86 -11.09
CA LYS A 59 4.76 -6.21 -12.49
C LYS A 59 5.30 -5.04 -13.31
N LEU A 60 4.71 -3.85 -13.18
CA LEU A 60 5.18 -2.66 -13.90
C LEU A 60 6.60 -2.24 -13.49
N LEU A 61 6.95 -2.40 -12.21
CA LEU A 61 8.30 -2.15 -11.70
C LEU A 61 9.29 -3.21 -12.23
N ASP A 62 8.90 -4.49 -12.21
CA ASP A 62 9.71 -5.60 -12.72
C ASP A 62 9.99 -5.47 -14.23
N GLU A 63 9.03 -4.93 -14.99
CA GLU A 63 9.15 -4.63 -16.43
C GLU A 63 9.85 -3.28 -16.71
N GLY A 64 10.16 -2.49 -15.68
CA GLY A 64 10.83 -1.19 -15.81
C GLY A 64 9.97 -0.07 -16.39
N HIS A 65 8.64 -0.24 -16.42
CA HIS A 65 7.69 0.75 -16.94
C HIS A 65 7.46 1.93 -15.99
N VAL A 66 7.71 1.72 -14.69
CA VAL A 66 7.57 2.72 -13.63
C VAL A 66 8.77 2.64 -12.69
N LYS A 67 8.98 3.70 -11.90
CA LYS A 67 10.11 3.80 -10.95
C LYS A 67 9.69 3.92 -9.50
N THR A 68 8.43 4.25 -9.24
CA THR A 68 7.88 4.47 -7.90
C THR A 68 6.97 3.32 -7.51
N GLY A 69 6.88 3.04 -6.22
CA GLY A 69 5.90 2.13 -5.63
C GLY A 69 4.60 2.85 -5.26
N ILE A 70 3.81 2.17 -4.43
CA ILE A 70 2.55 2.68 -3.88
C ILE A 70 2.78 3.10 -2.43
N ILE A 71 2.25 4.27 -2.07
CA ILE A 71 2.07 4.66 -0.67
C ILE A 71 0.69 4.20 -0.22
N ALA A 72 0.65 3.22 0.67
CA ALA A 72 -0.58 2.64 1.17
C ALA A 72 -1.10 3.44 2.37
N VAL A 73 -2.42 3.56 2.52
CA VAL A 73 -3.06 4.31 3.60
C VAL A 73 -4.10 3.45 4.29
N LYS A 74 -4.01 3.41 5.62
CA LYS A 74 -5.02 2.80 6.49
C LYS A 74 -5.73 3.88 7.28
N THR A 75 -7.03 4.04 7.03
CA THR A 75 -7.90 4.96 7.76
C THR A 75 -8.56 4.30 8.98
N HIS A 76 -8.51 2.98 9.08
CA HIS A 76 -9.08 2.20 10.19
C HIS A 76 -8.08 1.15 10.66
N ASN A 77 -8.05 0.91 11.97
CA ASN A 77 -7.17 -0.07 12.61
C ASN A 77 -5.71 0.05 12.13
N TRP A 78 -5.23 1.29 12.02
CA TRP A 78 -3.90 1.61 11.47
C TRP A 78 -2.77 1.06 12.34
N ARG A 79 -3.02 0.68 13.60
CA ARG A 79 -2.09 -0.10 14.43
C ARG A 79 -1.66 -1.43 13.80
N THR A 80 -2.45 -1.96 12.85
CA THR A 80 -2.03 -3.13 12.04
C THR A 80 -0.83 -2.84 11.13
N VAL A 81 -0.49 -1.57 10.88
CA VAL A 81 0.74 -1.18 10.15
C VAL A 81 1.98 -1.65 10.91
N GLU A 82 2.02 -1.43 12.22
CA GLU A 82 3.13 -1.80 13.09
C GLU A 82 3.34 -3.32 13.18
N THR A 83 2.31 -4.12 12.90
CA THR A 83 2.36 -5.58 13.05
C THR A 83 2.41 -6.35 11.73
N MET A 84 1.84 -5.82 10.65
CA MET A 84 1.74 -6.54 9.37
C MET A 84 2.68 -6.00 8.28
N TYR A 85 3.12 -4.75 8.37
CA TYR A 85 3.90 -4.10 7.31
C TYR A 85 5.30 -3.75 7.79
N ALA A 86 5.41 -2.96 8.86
CA ALA A 86 6.68 -2.47 9.37
C ALA A 86 7.70 -3.59 9.71
N PRO A 87 7.31 -4.72 10.32
CA PRO A 87 8.26 -5.79 10.66
C PRO A 87 8.89 -6.49 9.45
N PHE A 88 8.31 -6.30 8.25
CA PHE A 88 8.70 -6.98 7.03
C PHE A 88 9.14 -5.99 5.94
N ASP A 89 9.57 -4.77 6.30
CA ASP A 89 9.96 -3.71 5.35
C ASP A 89 8.89 -3.36 4.30
N ASN A 90 7.59 -3.51 4.63
CA ASN A 90 6.45 -3.42 3.69
C ASN A 90 6.45 -4.46 2.55
N LEU A 91 7.28 -5.50 2.66
CA LEU A 91 7.25 -6.64 1.76
C LEU A 91 6.07 -7.56 2.11
N SER A 92 5.58 -8.30 1.12
CA SER A 92 4.59 -9.37 1.34
C SER A 92 4.80 -10.53 0.39
N LEU A 93 4.26 -11.70 0.73
CA LEU A 93 4.17 -12.81 -0.21
C LEU A 93 2.79 -12.80 -0.87
N SER A 94 2.77 -12.75 -2.19
CA SER A 94 1.60 -13.07 -2.99
C SER A 94 1.66 -14.55 -3.34
N VAL A 95 0.58 -15.27 -3.06
CA VAL A 95 0.46 -16.71 -3.33
C VAL A 95 -0.78 -16.91 -4.19
N ILE A 96 -0.59 -17.36 -5.43
CA ILE A 96 -1.66 -17.77 -6.33
C ILE A 96 -1.71 -19.30 -6.29
N MET A 97 -2.88 -19.84 -5.99
CA MET A 97 -3.14 -21.27 -6.08
C MET A 97 -3.83 -21.56 -7.41
N GLU A 98 -3.14 -22.28 -8.28
CA GLU A 98 -3.66 -22.69 -9.57
C GLU A 98 -4.66 -23.84 -9.44
N ARG A 99 -5.37 -24.15 -10.53
CA ARG A 99 -6.45 -25.16 -10.53
C ARG A 99 -5.98 -26.56 -10.18
N ASP A 100 -4.73 -26.89 -10.49
CA ASP A 100 -4.08 -28.17 -10.18
C ASP A 100 -3.44 -28.20 -8.78
N GLY A 101 -3.51 -27.09 -8.03
CA GLY A 101 -2.94 -26.95 -6.70
C GLY A 101 -1.48 -26.49 -6.70
N GLU A 102 -0.89 -26.17 -7.85
CA GLU A 102 0.41 -25.50 -7.89
C GLU A 102 0.32 -24.11 -7.23
N LEU A 103 1.39 -23.72 -6.53
CA LEU A 103 1.48 -22.42 -5.86
C LEU A 103 2.51 -21.55 -6.58
N ASP A 104 2.05 -20.47 -7.19
CA ASP A 104 2.95 -19.39 -7.63
C ASP A 104 3.13 -18.40 -6.48
N ILE A 105 4.35 -18.34 -5.96
CA ILE A 105 4.72 -17.52 -4.81
C ILE A 105 5.68 -16.43 -5.28
N THR A 106 5.29 -15.17 -5.07
CA THR A 106 6.09 -14.00 -5.41
C THR A 106 6.26 -13.09 -4.20
N VAL A 107 7.48 -12.63 -3.96
CA VAL A 107 7.74 -11.52 -3.03
C VAL A 107 7.30 -10.22 -3.71
N ALA A 108 6.26 -9.60 -3.17
CA ALA A 108 5.81 -8.28 -3.57
C ALA A 108 6.56 -7.21 -2.77
N ALA A 109 7.23 -6.31 -3.49
CA ALA A 109 8.00 -5.19 -2.96
C ALA A 109 7.55 -3.83 -3.51
N SER A 110 6.37 -3.75 -4.14
CA SER A 110 5.86 -2.54 -4.77
C SER A 110 5.24 -1.52 -3.80
N ILE A 111 5.12 -1.86 -2.52
CA ILE A 111 4.60 -0.97 -1.47
C ILE A 111 5.79 -0.29 -0.82
N ARG A 112 5.88 1.04 -0.94
CA ARG A 112 6.97 1.82 -0.33
C ARG A 112 6.82 1.87 1.18
N THR A 113 5.64 2.31 1.62
CA THR A 113 5.33 2.57 3.03
C THR A 113 3.83 2.50 3.22
N THR A 114 3.42 2.37 4.47
CA THR A 114 2.02 2.45 4.88
C THR A 114 1.85 3.56 5.90
N LEU A 115 0.90 4.47 5.67
CA LEU A 115 0.62 5.62 6.51
C LEU A 115 -0.74 5.47 7.21
N ALA A 116 -0.86 6.01 8.42
CA ALA A 116 -2.13 6.23 9.07
C ALA A 116 -2.87 7.42 8.43
N GLY A 117 -4.08 7.18 7.93
CA GLY A 117 -4.97 8.20 7.38
C GLY A 117 -5.81 8.86 8.46
N ASP A 118 -5.17 9.41 9.48
CA ASP A 118 -5.80 9.96 10.69
C ASP A 118 -5.13 11.31 11.05
N PRO A 119 -5.88 12.42 11.20
CA PRO A 119 -5.33 13.71 11.59
C PRO A 119 -4.54 13.70 12.91
N GLU A 120 -4.86 12.79 13.82
CA GLU A 120 -4.16 12.63 15.11
C GLU A 120 -2.83 11.88 14.95
N ALA A 121 -2.60 11.20 13.82
CA ALA A 121 -1.36 10.48 13.52
C ALA A 121 -0.20 11.38 13.05
N GLY A 122 -0.18 12.65 13.49
CA GLY A 122 0.93 13.59 13.42
C GLY A 122 1.76 13.57 12.12
N GLY A 123 2.87 12.82 12.15
CA GLY A 123 3.83 12.70 11.06
C GLY A 123 3.24 12.10 9.79
N ASP A 124 2.42 11.04 9.91
CA ASP A 124 1.78 10.40 8.77
C ASP A 124 0.77 11.33 8.10
N TRP A 125 -0.01 12.06 8.90
CA TRP A 125 -0.94 13.06 8.39
C TRP A 125 -0.22 14.20 7.68
N THR A 126 0.92 14.64 8.21
CA THR A 126 1.76 15.67 7.57
C THR A 126 2.28 15.16 6.23
N ARG A 127 2.79 13.93 6.20
CA ARG A 127 3.27 13.30 4.98
C ARG A 127 2.17 13.12 3.93
N LEU A 128 0.97 12.73 4.33
CA LEU A 128 -0.18 12.63 3.41
C LEU A 128 -0.49 13.99 2.77
N LYS A 129 -0.50 15.08 3.54
CA LYS A 129 -0.70 16.43 2.99
C LYS A 129 0.40 16.81 2.00
N GLU A 130 1.66 16.44 2.23
CA GLU A 130 2.75 16.66 1.27
C GLU A 130 2.52 15.89 -0.03
N ILE A 131 2.18 14.60 0.07
CA ILE A 131 1.91 13.74 -1.09
C ILE A 131 0.77 14.32 -1.94
N PHE A 132 -0.33 14.76 -1.31
CA PHE A 132 -1.47 15.36 -2.01
C PHE A 132 -1.17 16.73 -2.63
N ARG A 133 -0.08 17.39 -2.21
CA ARG A 133 0.40 18.64 -2.80
C ARG A 133 1.49 18.43 -3.84
N ALA A 134 2.01 17.21 -3.97
CA ALA A 134 3.09 16.90 -4.89
C ALA A 134 2.57 16.97 -6.34
N PRO A 135 3.22 17.73 -7.24
CA PRO A 135 2.82 17.77 -8.65
C PRO A 135 3.06 16.45 -9.38
N THR A 136 3.81 15.53 -8.76
CA THR A 136 4.10 14.19 -9.28
C THR A 136 2.98 13.19 -9.01
N LEU A 137 2.04 13.49 -8.09
CA LEU A 137 0.96 12.57 -7.76
C LEU A 137 0.02 12.42 -8.95
N LYS A 138 -0.08 11.20 -9.48
CA LYS A 138 -0.89 10.86 -10.67
C LYS A 138 -2.16 10.09 -10.32
N VAL A 139 -2.10 9.25 -9.28
CA VAL A 139 -3.20 8.32 -8.95
C VAL A 139 -3.52 8.35 -7.45
N VAL A 140 -4.80 8.52 -7.15
CA VAL A 140 -5.41 8.22 -5.86
C VAL A 140 -6.42 7.10 -6.08
N SER A 141 -6.30 6.00 -5.35
CA SER A 141 -7.14 4.81 -5.55
C SER A 141 -7.63 4.24 -4.23
N PHE A 142 -8.67 3.41 -4.28
CA PHE A 142 -9.42 3.00 -3.09
C PHE A 142 -9.85 1.53 -3.15
N THR A 143 -9.63 0.79 -2.07
CA THR A 143 -10.39 -0.44 -1.75
C THR A 143 -11.02 -0.30 -0.37
N ILE A 144 -12.01 0.58 -0.28
CA ILE A 144 -12.67 1.00 0.99
C ILE A 144 -14.03 0.34 1.22
N THR A 145 -14.34 -0.74 0.48
CA THR A 145 -15.67 -1.39 0.41
C THR A 145 -16.76 -0.47 -0.14
N GLU A 146 -17.92 -1.02 -0.44
CA GLU A 146 -19.09 -0.31 -0.97
C GLU A 146 -19.56 0.76 0.03
N LYS A 147 -19.57 0.43 1.33
CA LYS A 147 -19.99 1.35 2.39
C LYS A 147 -19.07 2.56 2.54
N GLY A 148 -17.81 2.46 2.11
CA GLY A 148 -16.86 3.57 2.17
C GLY A 148 -17.24 4.75 1.27
N TYR A 149 -18.13 4.56 0.31
CA TYR A 149 -18.64 5.62 -0.58
C TYR A 149 -19.98 6.20 -0.11
N SER A 150 -20.61 5.60 0.91
CA SER A 150 -21.92 6.04 1.38
C SER A 150 -21.81 7.37 2.13
N LEU A 151 -22.45 8.40 1.60
CA LEU A 151 -22.56 9.70 2.29
C LEU A 151 -23.84 9.81 3.12
N ARG A 152 -24.85 8.99 2.81
CA ARG A 152 -26.19 9.06 3.39
C ARG A 152 -26.64 7.72 3.97
N GLY A 153 -27.47 7.80 5.00
CA GLY A 153 -28.14 6.66 5.63
C GLY A 153 -29.39 6.21 4.86
N ALA A 154 -30.08 5.20 5.40
CA ALA A 154 -31.32 4.66 4.82
C ALA A 154 -32.49 5.66 4.88
N ASP A 155 -32.43 6.62 5.79
CA ASP A 155 -33.36 7.75 5.92
C ASP A 155 -33.12 8.85 4.88
N GLY A 156 -32.09 8.72 4.05
CA GLY A 156 -31.69 9.73 3.07
C GLY A 156 -30.89 10.88 3.66
N GLU A 157 -30.61 10.88 4.96
CA GLU A 157 -29.86 11.94 5.63
C GLU A 157 -28.35 11.70 5.56
N LEU A 158 -27.55 12.77 5.61
CA LEU A 158 -26.10 12.64 5.68
C LEU A 158 -25.71 11.89 6.96
N LEU A 159 -24.77 10.95 6.84
CA LEU A 159 -24.20 10.26 7.99
C LEU A 159 -23.54 11.28 8.94
N GLU A 160 -23.59 11.01 10.24
CA GLU A 160 -23.06 11.96 11.23
C GLU A 160 -21.55 12.23 11.05
N ALA A 161 -20.78 11.20 10.67
CA ALA A 161 -19.37 11.36 10.31
C ALA A 161 -19.21 12.39 9.19
N VAL A 162 -19.93 12.24 8.07
CA VAL A 162 -19.86 13.17 6.93
C VAL A 162 -20.24 14.60 7.34
N ARG A 163 -21.29 14.76 8.16
CA ARG A 163 -21.69 16.08 8.67
C ARG A 163 -20.60 16.70 9.55
N LYS A 164 -19.93 15.88 10.37
CA LYS A 164 -18.82 16.32 11.22
C LYS A 164 -17.64 16.79 10.38
N ASP A 165 -17.18 15.98 9.42
CA ASP A 165 -16.07 16.31 8.52
C ASP A 165 -16.37 17.62 7.75
N MET A 166 -17.60 17.79 7.24
CA MET A 166 -18.01 19.02 6.55
C MET A 166 -17.99 20.26 7.44
N ARG A 167 -18.31 20.13 8.74
CA ARG A 167 -18.28 21.25 9.71
C ARG A 167 -16.86 21.59 10.13
N GLN A 168 -16.00 20.59 10.31
CA GLN A 168 -14.61 20.80 10.73
C GLN A 168 -13.72 21.26 9.57
N GLY A 169 -14.10 20.91 8.34
CA GLY A 169 -13.37 21.29 7.14
C GLY A 169 -11.99 20.64 7.05
N PRO A 170 -11.15 21.06 6.09
CA PRO A 170 -9.89 20.39 5.76
C PRO A 170 -8.79 20.51 6.82
N GLY A 171 -9.00 21.28 7.89
CA GLY A 171 -8.00 21.46 8.95
C GLY A 171 -7.90 20.26 9.90
N SER A 172 -9.03 19.61 10.16
CA SER A 172 -9.14 18.42 11.01
C SER A 172 -10.43 17.67 10.60
N PRO A 173 -10.45 17.09 9.39
CA PRO A 173 -11.62 16.40 8.85
C PRO A 173 -12.01 15.21 9.73
#